data_AF-A0A7M4EDI1-F1
#
_entry.id   AF-A0A7M4EDI1-F1
#
_cell.length_a   1.000
_cell.length_b   1.000
_cell.length_c   1.000
_cell.angle_alpha   90.00
_cell.angle_beta   90.00
_cell.angle_gamma   90.00
#
_symmetry.space_group_name_H-M   'P 1'
#
loop_
_entity.id
_entity.type
_entity.pdbx_description
1 polymer ?
#
loop_
_entity_poly.entity_id
_entity_poly.type
_entity_poly.pdbx_seq_one_letter_code
_entity_poly.pdbx_strand_id
1 'polypeptide(L)'
;QARHTGGWGRLLLLCASLGEAWRAYGPGFVCRVFRHGDRTPIENFPTDLHKESEWPQGFGQLTKTGMRQQHELGQYTRKRYSKFLSATYNRKQVYIQSTDYDRTLMSAQTYLAGLFPPIGNQIWNPRILWQPIPVHTRPQATALLHAFAALRWMVNSSRQ
;
A
#
# COMPACT_ATOMS: atom_id res chain seq x y z
N GLN A 1 -10.13 17.40 -21.17
CA GLN A 1 -8.82 17.27 -20.50
C GLN A 1 -9.06 17.45 -19.00
N ALA A 2 -9.21 16.35 -18.24
CA ALA A 2 -9.54 16.38 -16.82
C ALA A 2 -8.35 16.95 -16.02
N ARG A 3 -8.57 17.91 -15.10
CA ARG A 3 -7.49 18.39 -14.22
C ARG A 3 -7.11 17.24 -13.29
N HIS A 4 -5.83 16.86 -13.34
CA HIS A 4 -5.15 16.38 -12.15
C HIS A 4 -5.14 17.52 -11.13
N THR A 5 -6.18 17.65 -10.31
CA THR A 5 -6.10 18.48 -9.12
C THR A 5 -5.00 17.87 -8.25
N GLY A 6 -3.86 18.57 -8.19
CA GLY A 6 -2.67 18.24 -7.42
C GLY A 6 -2.93 18.37 -5.91
N GLY A 7 -3.96 17.72 -5.40
CA GLY A 7 -4.11 17.47 -3.99
C GLY A 7 -3.06 16.45 -3.59
N TRP A 8 -2.12 16.88 -2.74
CA TRP A 8 -1.09 16.07 -2.06
C TRP A 8 -1.45 14.58 -2.04
N GLY A 9 -0.68 13.80 -2.79
CA GLY A 9 -0.91 12.37 -3.03
C GLY A 9 -1.13 11.65 -1.71
N ARG A 10 -2.38 11.20 -1.50
CA ARG A 10 -2.79 10.57 -0.25
C ARG A 10 -2.02 9.26 -0.05
N LEU A 11 -1.38 9.21 1.10
CA LEU A 11 -0.27 8.34 1.51
C LEU A 11 -0.73 6.89 1.75
N LEU A 12 0.02 5.92 1.24
CA LEU A 12 0.07 4.55 1.78
C LEU A 12 1.43 4.39 2.46
N LEU A 13 1.43 4.05 3.76
CA LEU A 13 2.63 3.89 4.57
C LEU A 13 2.89 2.40 4.80
N LEU A 14 4.05 1.95 4.35
CA LEU A 14 4.58 0.61 4.56
C LEU A 14 5.77 0.70 5.50
N CYS A 15 5.68 0.06 6.66
CA CYS A 15 6.75 0.04 7.64
C CYS A 15 7.13 -1.40 7.90
N ALA A 16 8.30 -1.82 7.42
CA ALA A 16 8.86 -3.10 7.79
C ALA A 16 9.78 -2.90 9.01
N SER A 17 9.30 -3.16 10.23
CA SER A 17 10.12 -3.19 11.45
C SER A 17 10.50 -4.63 11.79
N LEU A 18 11.79 -4.88 12.06
CA LEU A 18 12.30 -6.15 12.57
C LEU A 18 12.69 -5.97 14.04
N GLY A 19 12.06 -6.73 14.93
CA GLY A 19 12.43 -6.83 16.34
C GLY A 19 13.57 -7.82 16.60
N GLU A 20 14.42 -7.47 17.57
CA GLU A 20 15.39 -8.23 18.40
C GLU A 20 16.39 -9.25 17.80
N ALA A 21 16.26 -9.71 16.56
CA ALA A 21 17.19 -10.69 15.97
C ALA A 21 18.51 -10.09 15.40
N TRP A 22 18.88 -8.86 15.79
CA TRP A 22 19.74 -7.99 14.98
C TRP A 22 21.27 -8.05 15.23
N ARG A 23 21.78 -8.86 16.17
CA ARG A 23 23.24 -8.87 16.43
C ARG A 23 24.10 -9.51 15.33
N ALA A 24 23.52 -10.16 14.32
CA ALA A 24 24.28 -10.88 13.28
C ALA A 24 24.23 -10.25 11.86
N TYR A 25 23.27 -9.36 11.57
CA TYR A 25 23.11 -8.73 10.25
C TYR A 25 22.62 -7.28 10.46
N GLY A 26 23.43 -6.29 10.08
CA GLY A 26 23.31 -4.88 10.50
C GLY A 26 21.92 -4.19 10.35
N PRO A 27 21.69 -3.05 11.03
CA PRO A 27 20.36 -2.50 11.23
C PRO A 27 19.93 -1.66 10.02
N GLY A 28 18.83 -2.05 9.38
CA GLY A 28 18.17 -1.21 8.38
C GLY A 28 16.67 -1.29 8.59
N PHE A 29 16.03 -0.17 8.88
CA PHE A 29 14.59 -0.04 8.80
C PHE A 29 14.21 0.55 7.44
N VAL A 30 13.15 0.03 6.81
CA VAL A 30 12.65 0.59 5.54
C VAL A 30 11.22 1.06 5.75
N CYS A 31 11.03 2.37 5.58
CA CYS A 31 9.74 3.01 5.45
C CYS A 31 9.49 3.34 3.99
N ARG A 32 8.38 2.87 3.43
CA ARG A 32 8.00 3.16 2.05
C ARG A 32 6.64 3.83 2.01
N VAL A 33 6.61 4.94 1.32
CA VAL A 33 5.43 5.75 1.14
C VAL A 33 5.12 5.85 -0.35
N PHE A 34 3.91 5.50 -0.76
CA PHE A 34 3.50 5.59 -2.16
C PHE A 34 2.05 5.99 -2.32
N ARG A 35 1.72 6.48 -3.50
CA ARG A 35 0.36 6.83 -3.91
C ARG A 35 -0.39 5.58 -4.35
N HIS A 36 -1.71 5.62 -4.26
CA HIS A 36 -2.60 4.68 -4.96
C HIS A 36 -2.28 4.59 -6.47
N GLY A 37 -2.67 3.49 -7.11
CA GLY A 37 -2.54 3.31 -8.56
C GLY A 37 -3.49 4.21 -9.36
N ASP A 38 -3.47 4.10 -10.68
CA ASP A 38 -4.42 4.76 -11.56
C ASP A 38 -5.88 4.57 -11.11
N ARG A 39 -6.66 5.65 -11.21
CA ARG A 39 -8.03 5.73 -10.71
C ARG A 39 -8.90 6.56 -11.65
N THR A 40 -10.20 6.38 -11.54
CA THR A 40 -11.19 7.23 -12.19
C THR A 40 -11.19 8.65 -11.58
N PRO A 41 -11.72 9.67 -12.28
CA PRO A 41 -11.88 11.03 -11.74
C PRO A 41 -12.63 11.02 -10.41
N ILE A 42 -12.31 11.91 -9.47
CA ILE A 42 -13.05 12.00 -8.19
C ILE A 42 -14.35 12.78 -8.37
N GLU A 43 -14.30 13.77 -9.25
CA GLU A 43 -15.39 14.64 -9.63
C GLU A 43 -15.09 15.15 -11.04
N ASN A 44 -16.12 15.60 -11.74
CA ASN A 44 -16.00 16.19 -13.06
C ASN A 44 -16.19 17.70 -13.00
N PHE A 45 -15.75 18.39 -14.07
CA PHE A 45 -16.09 19.79 -14.21
C PHE A 45 -17.61 19.97 -14.40
N PRO A 46 -18.18 21.10 -13.96
CA PRO A 46 -19.60 21.38 -14.18
C PRO A 46 -20.05 21.29 -15.65
N THR A 47 -19.12 21.53 -16.59
CA THR A 47 -19.35 21.49 -18.04
C THR A 47 -18.84 20.21 -18.71
N ASP A 48 -18.41 19.21 -17.94
CA ASP A 48 -17.91 17.95 -18.51
C ASP A 48 -19.05 17.16 -19.14
N LEU A 49 -18.79 16.62 -20.33
CA LEU A 49 -19.73 15.77 -21.06
C LEU A 49 -19.76 14.36 -20.49
N HIS A 50 -18.64 13.91 -19.92
CA HIS A 50 -18.53 12.58 -19.36
C HIS A 50 -19.21 12.53 -18.00
N LYS A 51 -20.03 11.51 -17.74
CA LYS A 51 -20.68 11.31 -16.43
C LYS A 51 -20.08 10.13 -15.68
N GLU A 52 -20.39 10.04 -14.38
CA GLU A 52 -19.92 8.93 -13.54
C GLU A 52 -20.29 7.55 -14.11
N SER A 53 -21.46 7.44 -14.74
CA SER A 53 -21.96 6.22 -15.37
C SER A 53 -21.07 5.66 -16.48
N GLU A 54 -20.19 6.47 -17.06
CA GLU A 54 -19.24 6.02 -18.09
C GLU A 54 -18.00 5.33 -17.50
N TRP A 55 -17.82 5.41 -16.19
CA TRP A 55 -16.76 4.75 -15.46
C TRP A 55 -17.32 3.46 -14.84
N PRO A 56 -16.86 2.26 -15.25
CA PRO A 56 -17.44 1.00 -14.77
C PRO A 56 -17.41 0.81 -13.25
N GLN A 57 -16.48 1.48 -12.57
CA GLN A 57 -16.33 1.47 -11.12
C GLN A 57 -16.90 2.73 -10.45
N GLY A 58 -17.42 3.71 -11.20
CA GLY A 58 -17.77 5.03 -10.69
C GLY A 58 -16.55 5.91 -10.42
N PHE A 59 -16.76 7.06 -9.78
CA PHE A 59 -15.72 8.06 -9.52
C PHE A 59 -14.82 7.71 -8.32
N GLY A 60 -13.57 8.15 -8.40
CA GLY A 60 -12.57 8.05 -7.35
C GLY A 60 -12.05 6.62 -7.09
N GLN A 61 -12.45 5.66 -7.92
CA GLN A 61 -12.19 4.23 -7.75
C GLN A 61 -10.95 3.76 -8.51
N LEU A 62 -10.28 2.74 -7.97
CA LEU A 62 -9.06 2.17 -8.57
C LEU A 62 -9.40 1.43 -9.87
N THR A 63 -8.65 1.70 -10.94
CA THR A 63 -8.85 1.01 -12.22
C THR A 63 -8.07 -0.31 -12.28
N LYS A 64 -8.37 -1.15 -13.27
CA LYS A 64 -7.56 -2.34 -13.58
C LYS A 64 -6.10 -1.98 -13.90
N THR A 65 -5.87 -0.83 -14.52
CA THR A 65 -4.52 -0.30 -14.75
C THR A 65 -3.84 0.03 -13.43
N GLY A 66 -4.56 0.67 -12.49
CA GLY A 66 -4.04 0.98 -11.17
C GLY A 66 -3.70 -0.26 -10.35
N MET A 67 -4.51 -1.31 -10.44
CA MET A 67 -4.20 -2.62 -9.85
C MET A 67 -2.88 -3.17 -10.42
N ARG A 68 -2.72 -3.20 -11.74
CA ARG A 68 -1.49 -3.69 -12.39
C ARG A 68 -0.25 -2.94 -11.93
N GLN A 69 -0.32 -1.61 -11.91
CA GLN A 69 0.77 -0.75 -11.44
C GLN A 69 1.19 -1.08 -10.00
N GLN A 70 0.23 -1.31 -9.11
CA GLN A 70 0.53 -1.63 -7.71
C GLN A 70 1.10 -3.03 -7.55
N HIS A 71 0.60 -4.00 -8.32
CA HIS A 71 1.15 -5.35 -8.35
C HIS A 71 2.62 -5.35 -8.81
N GLU A 72 2.92 -4.67 -9.92
CA GLU A 72 4.28 -4.49 -10.44
C GLU A 72 5.18 -3.78 -9.44
N LEU A 73 4.66 -2.76 -8.74
CA LEU A 73 5.37 -2.08 -7.66
C LEU A 73 5.72 -3.02 -6.51
N GLY A 74 4.82 -3.94 -6.16
CA GLY A 74 5.03 -5.02 -5.19
C GLY A 74 6.16 -5.94 -5.62
N GLN A 75 6.12 -6.42 -6.86
CA GLN A 75 7.15 -7.30 -7.44
C GLN A 75 8.53 -6.63 -7.49
N TYR A 76 8.58 -5.36 -7.91
CA TYR A 76 9.81 -4.57 -7.89
C TYR A 76 10.39 -4.48 -6.48
N THR A 77 9.54 -4.24 -5.48
CA THR A 77 9.96 -4.13 -4.08
C THR A 77 10.47 -5.46 -3.54
N ARG A 78 9.79 -6.56 -3.89
CA ARG A 78 10.23 -7.90 -3.55
C ARG A 78 11.62 -8.20 -4.10
N LYS A 79 11.87 -7.84 -5.37
CA LYS A 79 13.19 -8.01 -6.00
C LYS A 79 14.25 -7.14 -5.33
N ARG A 80 13.91 -5.86 -5.05
CA ARG A 80 14.83 -4.89 -4.44
C ARG A 80 15.26 -5.29 -3.03
N TYR A 81 14.35 -5.82 -2.22
CA TYR A 81 14.58 -6.15 -0.82
C TYR A 81 14.61 -7.66 -0.55
N SER A 82 14.95 -8.49 -1.54
CA SER A 82 14.95 -9.95 -1.41
C SER A 82 15.90 -10.49 -0.34
N LYS A 83 16.98 -9.76 -0.05
CA LYS A 83 17.95 -10.07 1.01
C LYS A 83 17.54 -9.51 2.39
N PHE A 84 16.56 -8.60 2.41
CA PHE A 84 16.13 -7.89 3.61
C PHE A 84 14.79 -8.43 4.15
N LEU A 85 13.84 -8.72 3.26
CA LEU A 85 12.54 -9.29 3.59
C LEU A 85 12.61 -10.82 3.51
N SER A 86 11.93 -11.49 4.43
CA SER A 86 11.75 -12.94 4.34
C SER A 86 11.04 -13.35 3.06
N ALA A 87 11.29 -14.58 2.61
CA ALA A 87 10.67 -15.10 1.41
C ALA A 87 9.14 -15.22 1.53
N THR A 88 8.64 -15.47 2.74
CA THR A 88 7.22 -15.53 3.11
C THR A 88 6.80 -14.29 3.91
N TYR A 89 5.51 -13.99 3.95
CA TYR A 89 5.01 -12.91 4.80
C TYR A 89 5.22 -13.26 6.28
N ASN A 90 5.70 -12.29 7.07
CA ASN A 90 5.83 -12.43 8.52
C ASN A 90 5.32 -11.16 9.20
N ARG A 91 4.27 -11.29 10.01
CA ARG A 91 3.63 -10.18 10.73
C ARG A 91 4.56 -9.41 11.68
N LYS A 92 5.66 -10.03 12.13
CA LYS A 92 6.66 -9.38 12.99
C LYS A 92 7.68 -8.54 12.21
N GLN A 93 7.65 -8.61 10.87
CA GLN A 93 8.60 -7.93 10.00
C GLN A 93 7.95 -6.82 9.18
N VAL A 94 6.63 -6.88 8.97
CA VAL A 94 5.91 -6.03 8.02
C VAL A 94 4.62 -5.52 8.63
N TYR A 95 4.50 -4.20 8.65
CA TYR A 95 3.31 -3.45 9.02
C TYR A 95 2.84 -2.60 7.84
N ILE A 96 1.54 -2.64 7.56
CA ILE A 96 0.91 -1.95 6.44
C ILE A 96 -0.18 -1.03 6.96
N GLN A 97 -0.14 0.25 6.59
CA GLN A 97 -1.17 1.21 6.94
C GLN A 97 -1.58 2.06 5.75
N SER A 98 -2.87 2.07 5.44
CA SER A 98 -3.50 2.85 4.40
C SER A 98 -4.32 4.00 4.97
N THR A 99 -4.59 5.00 4.14
CA THR A 99 -5.73 5.89 4.35
C THR A 99 -7.04 5.16 4.01
N ASP A 100 -8.13 5.69 4.58
CA ASP A 100 -9.46 5.09 4.51
C ASP A 100 -10.21 5.47 3.22
N TYR A 101 -9.63 5.07 2.09
CA TYR A 101 -10.27 5.13 0.77
C TYR A 101 -10.16 3.77 0.10
N ASP A 102 -11.20 3.36 -0.62
CA ASP A 102 -11.22 2.12 -1.40
C ASP A 102 -9.98 2.03 -2.29
N ARG A 103 -9.69 3.08 -3.06
CA ARG A 103 -8.53 3.11 -3.95
C ARG A 103 -7.19 2.90 -3.25
N THR A 104 -7.01 3.33 -2.00
CA THR A 104 -5.74 3.17 -1.26
C THR A 104 -5.67 1.81 -0.58
N LEU A 105 -6.80 1.32 -0.04
CA LEU A 105 -6.92 -0.03 0.51
C LEU A 105 -6.69 -1.10 -0.57
N MET A 106 -7.37 -0.97 -1.72
CA MET A 106 -7.22 -1.86 -2.87
C MET A 106 -5.80 -1.79 -3.45
N SER A 107 -5.20 -0.59 -3.50
CA SER A 107 -3.80 -0.44 -3.92
C SER A 107 -2.85 -1.20 -2.99
N ALA A 108 -3.04 -1.08 -1.67
CA ALA A 108 -2.24 -1.79 -0.68
C ALA A 108 -2.35 -3.31 -0.84
N GLN A 109 -3.57 -3.83 -0.96
CA GLN A 109 -3.81 -5.26 -1.17
C GLN A 109 -3.18 -5.78 -2.46
N THR A 110 -3.32 -5.03 -3.56
CA THR A 110 -2.76 -5.41 -4.86
C THR A 110 -1.22 -5.37 -4.85
N TYR A 111 -0.65 -4.37 -4.18
CA TYR A 111 0.78 -4.30 -3.92
C TYR A 111 1.28 -5.49 -3.10
N LEU A 112 0.55 -5.88 -2.05
CA LEU A 112 0.92 -7.01 -1.19
C LEU A 112 0.86 -8.35 -1.94
N ALA A 113 -0.09 -8.50 -2.88
CA ALA A 113 -0.15 -9.67 -3.74
C ALA A 113 1.13 -9.82 -4.60
N GLY A 114 1.70 -8.71 -5.08
CA GLY A 114 2.98 -8.72 -5.81
C GLY A 114 4.20 -8.86 -4.91
N LEU A 115 4.12 -8.38 -3.65
CA LEU A 115 5.23 -8.42 -2.69
C LEU A 115 5.40 -9.78 -2.00
N PHE A 116 4.29 -10.43 -1.65
CA PHE A 116 4.25 -11.68 -0.88
C PHE A 116 3.31 -12.73 -1.53
N PRO A 117 3.59 -13.17 -2.77
CA PRO A 117 2.92 -14.35 -3.31
C PRO A 117 3.16 -15.54 -2.35
N PRO A 118 2.10 -16.31 -1.99
CA PRO A 118 2.23 -17.39 -1.03
C PRO A 118 3.11 -18.51 -1.60
N ILE A 119 3.98 -19.05 -0.76
CA ILE A 119 4.84 -20.19 -1.08
C ILE A 119 4.78 -21.22 0.05
N GLY A 120 4.95 -22.49 -0.28
CA GLY A 120 4.95 -23.59 0.69
C GLY A 120 3.69 -23.59 1.57
N ASN A 121 3.88 -23.55 2.89
CA ASN A 121 2.81 -23.64 3.87
C ASN A 121 1.89 -22.40 3.94
N GLN A 122 2.24 -21.27 3.29
CA GLN A 122 1.36 -20.10 3.19
C GLN A 122 0.33 -20.21 2.05
N ILE A 123 0.44 -21.24 1.20
CA ILE A 123 -0.58 -21.54 0.20
C ILE A 123 -1.76 -22.20 0.91
N TRP A 124 -2.77 -21.40 1.26
CA TRP A 124 -4.01 -21.90 1.86
C TRP A 124 -4.96 -22.52 0.81
N ASN A 125 -4.83 -22.12 -0.46
CA ASN A 125 -5.60 -22.62 -1.58
C ASN A 125 -4.73 -22.73 -2.83
N PRO A 126 -4.52 -23.93 -3.40
CA PRO A 126 -3.63 -24.13 -4.55
C PRO A 126 -4.14 -23.50 -5.86
N ARG A 127 -5.44 -23.14 -5.94
CA ARG A 127 -6.02 -22.45 -7.10
C ARG A 127 -5.94 -20.93 -6.99
N ILE A 128 -5.60 -20.41 -5.80
CA ILE A 128 -5.56 -18.97 -5.51
C ILE A 128 -4.18 -18.66 -4.92
N LEU A 129 -3.25 -18.23 -5.78
CA LEU A 129 -1.90 -17.81 -5.37
C LEU A 129 -1.90 -16.40 -4.76
N TRP A 130 -2.77 -16.19 -3.78
CA TRP A 130 -2.92 -14.98 -2.98
C TRP A 130 -3.14 -15.38 -1.52
N GLN A 131 -2.66 -14.56 -0.59
CA GLN A 131 -2.91 -14.73 0.84
C GLN A 131 -3.41 -13.42 1.46
N PRO A 132 -4.31 -13.50 2.45
CA PRO A 132 -4.76 -12.32 3.17
C PRO A 132 -3.62 -11.75 4.02
N ILE A 133 -3.23 -10.51 3.74
CA ILE A 133 -2.28 -9.75 4.55
C ILE A 133 -3.01 -8.52 5.12
N PRO A 134 -2.98 -8.30 6.45
CA PRO A 134 -3.67 -7.18 7.07
C PRO A 134 -3.20 -5.82 6.54
N VAL A 135 -4.16 -4.97 6.18
CA VAL A 135 -3.96 -3.54 5.86
C VAL A 135 -4.71 -2.74 6.90
N HIS A 136 -3.99 -2.04 7.77
CA HIS A 136 -4.60 -1.22 8.81
C HIS A 136 -5.06 0.12 8.22
N THR A 137 -6.19 0.62 8.69
CA THR A 137 -6.72 1.94 8.34
C THR A 137 -7.07 2.71 9.61
N ARG A 138 -7.21 4.03 9.48
CA ARG A 138 -7.70 4.91 10.54
C ARG A 138 -8.76 5.83 9.94
N PRO A 139 -9.82 6.18 10.69
CA PRO A 139 -10.88 7.05 10.21
C PRO A 139 -10.34 8.38 9.65
N GLN A 140 -10.93 8.84 8.56
CA GLN A 140 -10.48 9.99 7.76
C GLN A 140 -10.19 11.26 8.57
N ALA A 141 -11.04 11.57 9.57
CA ALA A 141 -10.88 12.75 10.43
C ALA A 141 -9.54 12.78 11.20
N THR A 142 -8.96 11.61 11.48
CA THR A 142 -7.69 11.47 12.24
C THR A 142 -6.47 11.28 11.34
N ALA A 143 -6.65 11.05 10.04
CA ALA A 143 -5.55 10.71 9.13
C ALA A 143 -4.63 11.91 8.82
N LEU A 144 -5.18 13.13 8.75
CA LEU A 144 -4.43 14.34 8.39
C LEU A 144 -3.47 14.81 9.50
N LEU A 145 -3.81 14.60 10.77
CA LEU A 145 -2.92 14.94 11.89
C LEU A 145 -1.72 13.99 12.00
N HIS A 146 -1.83 12.76 11.51
CA HIS A 146 -0.91 11.68 11.91
C HIS A 146 0.08 11.24 10.84
N ALA A 147 -0.03 11.67 9.58
CA ALA A 147 1.00 11.37 8.59
C ALA A 147 2.39 11.87 9.04
N PHE A 148 2.45 13.01 9.74
CA PHE A 148 3.67 13.53 10.37
C PHE A 148 4.00 12.86 11.71
N ALA A 149 2.99 12.51 12.52
CA ALA A 149 3.19 11.88 13.82
C ALA A 149 3.64 10.41 13.74
N ALA A 150 3.13 9.65 12.77
CA ALA A 150 3.53 8.24 12.56
C ALA A 150 4.99 8.14 12.11
N LEU A 151 5.43 9.03 11.21
CA LEU A 151 6.84 9.12 10.82
C LEU A 151 7.72 9.48 12.03
N ARG A 152 7.25 10.40 12.88
CA ARG A 152 7.97 10.85 14.09
C ARG A 152 8.01 9.79 15.19
N TRP A 153 6.92 9.06 15.42
CA TRP A 153 6.87 7.97 16.39
C TRP A 153 7.76 6.80 15.95
N MET A 154 7.69 6.39 14.69
CA MET A 154 8.49 5.28 14.15
C MET A 154 10.00 5.54 14.20
N VAL A 155 10.43 6.79 13.98
CA VAL A 155 11.84 7.21 14.12
C VAL A 155 12.29 7.23 15.58
N ASN A 156 11.39 7.47 16.53
CA ASN A 156 11.71 7.56 17.95
C ASN A 156 11.63 6.20 18.67
N SER A 157 10.78 5.28 18.21
CA SER A 157 10.65 3.93 18.78
C SER A 157 11.76 2.96 18.37
N SER A 158 12.61 3.31 17.40
CA SER A 158 13.81 2.56 17.03
C SER A 158 15.08 3.03 17.76
N ARG A 159 14.94 3.94 18.74
CA ARG A 159 16.03 4.51 19.54
C ARG A 159 15.99 4.06 21.02
N GLN A 160 15.11 3.12 21.38
CA GLN A 160 15.09 2.45 22.68
C GLN A 160 15.48 0.99 22.51
#